data_AF-A4CVZ7-F1
#
_entry.id   AF-A4CVZ7-F1
#
_cell.length_a   1.000
_cell.length_b   1.000
_cell.length_c   1.000
_cell.angle_alpha   90.00
_cell.angle_beta   90.00
_cell.angle_gamma   90.00
#
_symmetry.space_group_name_H-M   'P 1'
#
loop_
_entity.id
_entity.type
_entity.pdbx_description
1 polymer ?
#
loop_
_entity_poly.entity_id
_entity_poly.type
_entity_poly.pdbx_seq_one_letter_code
_entity_poly.pdbx_strand_id
1 'polypeptide(L)'
;MKSIVFMDLRTAGVVIQILKLMALSDGNVAAEEEELLESLGKRYLKEASIPSWTAAFNHPNDLEVLAEEIPEMHRALTAKLAYMVIAASRDAYQFTVNSDEQKAFDRLCDQLALDQNTRDELAAEAKNDLSERPGLWEILYSNFSSQFSMGNTPGIF
;
A
#
# COMPACT_ATOMS: atom_id res chain seq x y z
N MET A 1 13.25 -14.98 12.21
CA MET A 1 12.25 -15.75 11.44
C MET A 1 11.21 -14.74 10.98
N LYS A 2 11.27 -14.24 9.74
CA LYS A 2 10.25 -13.29 9.23
C LYS A 2 8.96 -14.11 9.03
N SER A 3 7.98 -13.93 9.91
CA SER A 3 6.65 -14.51 9.70
C SER A 3 6.12 -13.98 8.36
N ILE A 4 5.75 -14.88 7.46
CA ILE A 4 5.02 -14.51 6.24
C ILE A 4 3.64 -14.08 6.72
N VAL A 5 3.39 -12.77 6.71
CA VAL A 5 2.09 -12.21 7.07
C VAL A 5 1.20 -12.36 5.84
N PHE A 6 0.29 -13.34 5.87
CA PHE A 6 -0.69 -13.53 4.80
C PHE A 6 -1.77 -12.47 4.92
N MET A 7 -1.94 -11.70 3.87
CA MET A 7 -3.00 -10.70 3.77
C MET A 7 -4.20 -11.35 3.08
N ASP A 8 -5.36 -11.32 3.71
CA ASP A 8 -6.59 -11.76 3.05
C ASP A 8 -6.96 -10.79 1.91
N LEU A 9 -7.84 -11.24 1.02
CA LEU A 9 -8.22 -10.49 -0.16
C LEU A 9 -8.82 -9.12 0.19
N ARG A 10 -9.65 -9.02 1.24
CA ARG A 10 -10.25 -7.75 1.66
C ARG A 10 -9.17 -6.80 2.18
N THR A 11 -8.29 -7.26 3.05
CA THR A 11 -7.19 -6.45 3.58
C THR A 11 -6.26 -5.98 2.46
N ALA A 12 -5.96 -6.83 1.48
CA ALA A 12 -5.17 -6.45 0.30
C ALA A 12 -5.85 -5.32 -0.49
N GLY A 13 -7.18 -5.38 -0.66
CA GLY A 13 -7.97 -4.31 -1.26
C GLY A 13 -7.86 -2.99 -0.51
N VAL A 14 -8.01 -3.02 0.82
CA VAL A 14 -7.89 -1.82 1.67
C VAL A 14 -6.49 -1.21 1.53
N VAL A 15 -5.43 -2.03 1.61
CA VAL A 15 -4.05 -1.55 1.47
C VAL A 15 -3.83 -0.92 0.10
N ILE A 16 -4.23 -1.56 -0.99
CA ILE A 16 -4.09 -0.99 -2.35
C ILE A 16 -4.79 0.36 -2.46
N GLN A 17 -5.98 0.49 -1.87
CA GLN A 17 -6.72 1.74 -1.91
C GLN A 17 -6.04 2.83 -1.06
N ILE A 18 -5.51 2.50 0.11
CA ILE A 18 -4.68 3.40 0.92
C ILE A 18 -3.46 3.86 0.11
N LEU A 19 -2.73 2.95 -0.54
CA LEU A 19 -1.57 3.29 -1.35
C LEU A 19 -1.93 4.25 -2.49
N LYS A 20 -3.08 4.05 -3.13
CA LYS A 20 -3.58 4.97 -4.17
C LYS A 20 -3.85 6.38 -3.62
N LEU A 21 -4.48 6.48 -2.45
CA LEU A 21 -4.73 7.79 -1.81
C LEU A 21 -3.44 8.48 -1.37
N MET A 22 -2.46 7.70 -0.90
CA MET A 22 -1.15 8.20 -0.52
C MET A 22 -0.36 8.73 -1.72
N ALA A 23 -0.35 8.00 -2.84
CA ALA A 23 0.27 8.46 -4.08
C ALA A 23 -0.33 9.79 -4.55
N LEU A 24 -1.65 9.95 -4.45
CA LEU A 24 -2.36 11.16 -4.89
C LEU A 24 -2.25 12.34 -3.90
N SER A 25 -1.56 12.18 -2.76
CA SER A 25 -1.59 13.17 -1.68
C SER A 25 -0.95 14.51 -2.01
N ASP A 26 0.05 14.56 -2.91
CA ASP A 26 0.64 15.82 -3.40
C ASP A 26 0.25 16.17 -4.85
N GLY A 27 -0.52 15.29 -5.51
CA GLY A 27 -0.95 15.45 -6.89
C GLY A 27 0.12 15.12 -7.96
N ASN A 28 1.31 14.65 -7.59
CA ASN A 28 2.39 14.27 -8.51
C ASN A 28 2.68 12.77 -8.42
N VAL A 29 2.01 12.00 -9.29
CA VAL A 29 2.31 10.58 -9.51
C VAL A 29 2.79 10.43 -10.94
N ALA A 30 3.87 9.68 -11.19
CA ALA A 30 4.29 9.43 -12.56
C ALA A 30 3.28 8.51 -13.26
N ALA A 31 3.06 8.72 -14.58
CA ALA A 31 2.03 7.99 -15.32
C ALA A 31 2.20 6.46 -15.27
N GLU A 32 3.44 5.96 -15.27
CA GLU A 32 3.75 4.53 -15.15
C GLU A 32 3.33 3.96 -13.78
N GLU A 33 3.45 4.77 -12.72
CA GLU A 33 3.12 4.39 -11.35
C GLU A 33 1.61 4.39 -11.13
N GLU A 34 0.92 5.37 -11.70
CA GLU A 34 -0.53 5.42 -11.74
C GLU A 34 -1.10 4.20 -12.47
N GLU A 35 -0.55 3.86 -13.64
CA GLU A 35 -0.97 2.67 -14.40
C GLU A 35 -0.77 1.38 -13.60
N LEU A 36 0.33 1.27 -12.86
CA LEU A 36 0.59 0.10 -12.03
C LEU A 36 -0.38 -0.01 -10.85
N LEU A 37 -0.65 1.08 -10.11
CA LEU A 37 -1.67 1.10 -9.06
C LEU A 37 -3.06 0.76 -9.60
N GLU A 38 -3.41 1.28 -10.79
CA GLU A 38 -4.65 0.91 -11.47
C GLU A 38 -4.70 -0.57 -11.83
N SER A 39 -3.59 -1.13 -12.32
CA SER A 39 -3.51 -2.55 -12.70
C SER A 39 -3.70 -3.47 -11.50
N LEU A 40 -3.08 -3.14 -10.36
CA LEU A 40 -3.24 -3.85 -9.09
C LEU A 40 -4.70 -3.78 -8.61
N GLY A 41 -5.31 -2.60 -8.69
CA GLY A 41 -6.71 -2.41 -8.35
C GLY A 41 -7.67 -3.21 -9.23
N LYS A 42 -7.48 -3.17 -10.55
CA LYS A 42 -8.30 -3.95 -11.51
C LYS A 42 -8.17 -5.45 -11.25
N ARG A 43 -6.96 -5.92 -10.92
CA ARG A 43 -6.72 -7.33 -10.58
C ARG A 43 -7.44 -7.72 -9.29
N TYR A 44 -7.30 -6.93 -8.23
CA TYR A 44 -8.02 -7.14 -6.97
C TYR A 44 -9.54 -7.25 -7.21
N LEU A 45 -10.14 -6.27 -7.88
CA LEU A 45 -11.58 -6.26 -8.15
C LEU A 45 -12.03 -7.50 -8.92
N LYS A 46 -11.23 -7.94 -9.90
CA LYS A 46 -11.49 -9.15 -10.67
C LYS A 46 -11.42 -10.40 -9.79
N GLU A 47 -10.39 -10.55 -8.97
CA GLU A 47 -10.20 -11.73 -8.11
C GLU A 47 -11.25 -11.79 -6.98
N ALA A 48 -11.60 -10.63 -6.42
CA ALA A 48 -12.65 -10.51 -5.41
C ALA A 48 -14.07 -10.63 -6.00
N SER A 49 -14.20 -10.68 -7.33
CA SER A 49 -15.49 -10.63 -8.04
C SER A 49 -16.35 -9.42 -7.64
N ILE A 50 -15.70 -8.27 -7.40
CA ILE A 50 -16.36 -7.02 -7.01
C ILE A 50 -16.39 -6.06 -8.21
N PRO A 51 -17.54 -5.42 -8.51
CA PRO A 51 -17.68 -4.59 -9.72
C PRO A 51 -16.95 -3.24 -9.64
N SER A 52 -16.72 -2.69 -8.45
CA SER A 52 -16.04 -1.40 -8.26
C SER A 52 -15.53 -1.21 -6.83
N TRP A 53 -14.63 -0.24 -6.62
CA TRP A 53 -14.17 0.14 -5.27
C TRP A 53 -15.29 0.63 -4.36
N THR A 54 -16.30 1.31 -4.90
CA THR A 54 -17.49 1.75 -4.15
C THR A 54 -18.42 0.61 -3.77
N ALA A 55 -18.30 -0.55 -4.44
CA ALA A 55 -18.96 -1.78 -4.04
C ALA A 55 -18.11 -2.60 -3.04
N ALA A 56 -16.79 -2.42 -3.06
CA ALA A 56 -15.87 -3.06 -2.11
C ALA A 56 -15.86 -2.38 -0.74
N PHE A 57 -15.91 -1.04 -0.71
CA PHE A 57 -15.77 -0.23 0.50
C PHE A 57 -16.80 0.90 0.51
N ASN A 58 -17.30 1.24 1.70
CA ASN A 58 -18.29 2.30 1.88
C ASN A 58 -17.70 3.69 1.59
N HIS A 59 -16.44 3.91 1.99
CA HIS A 59 -15.73 5.18 1.84
C HIS A 59 -14.35 4.95 1.18
N PRO A 60 -14.30 4.55 -0.10
CA PRO A 60 -13.05 4.16 -0.76
C PRO A 60 -12.08 5.33 -0.97
N ASN A 61 -12.52 6.57 -0.78
CA ASN A 61 -11.67 7.75 -0.91
C ASN A 61 -11.35 8.41 0.44
N ASP A 62 -11.69 7.75 1.55
CA ASP A 62 -11.43 8.23 2.89
C ASP A 62 -10.28 7.42 3.51
N LEU A 63 -9.11 8.06 3.63
CA LEU A 63 -7.90 7.44 4.15
C LEU A 63 -8.08 6.95 5.59
N GLU A 64 -8.83 7.69 6.41
CA GLU A 64 -8.98 7.39 7.83
C GLU A 64 -9.90 6.18 8.02
N VAL A 65 -11.04 6.16 7.32
CA VAL A 65 -11.97 5.02 7.35
C VAL A 65 -11.29 3.75 6.84
N LEU A 66 -10.49 3.85 5.78
CA LEU A 66 -9.76 2.68 5.26
C LEU A 66 -8.69 2.20 6.25
N ALA A 67 -7.99 3.11 6.94
CA ALA A 67 -6.97 2.75 7.92
C ALA A 67 -7.55 1.98 9.12
N GLU A 68 -8.77 2.31 9.54
CA GLU A 68 -9.49 1.57 10.60
C GLU A 68 -9.79 0.12 10.22
N GLU A 69 -9.94 -0.18 8.93
CA GLU A 69 -10.19 -1.53 8.43
C GLU A 69 -8.93 -2.42 8.42
N ILE A 70 -7.74 -1.86 8.68
CA ILE A 70 -6.47 -2.60 8.67
C ILE A 70 -6.27 -3.37 10.00
N PRO A 71 -6.16 -4.71 9.96
CA PRO A 71 -5.84 -5.50 11.14
C PRO A 71 -4.48 -5.13 11.72
N GLU A 72 -4.33 -5.19 13.05
CA GLU A 72 -3.11 -4.80 13.78
C GLU A 72 -1.83 -5.40 13.18
N MET A 73 -1.88 -6.69 12.82
CA MET A 73 -0.76 -7.42 12.21
C MET A 73 -0.28 -6.87 10.85
N HIS A 74 -1.10 -6.07 10.17
CA HIS A 74 -0.80 -5.48 8.86
C HIS A 74 -0.49 -3.98 8.92
N ARG A 75 -0.64 -3.33 10.08
CA ARG A 75 -0.51 -1.86 10.20
C ARG A 75 0.90 -1.36 9.88
N ALA A 76 1.92 -2.00 10.47
CA ALA A 76 3.32 -1.64 10.22
C ALA A 76 3.70 -1.83 8.74
N LEU A 77 3.24 -2.93 8.12
CA LEU A 77 3.46 -3.17 6.69
C LEU A 77 2.75 -2.11 5.83
N THR A 78 1.51 -1.77 6.16
CA THR A 78 0.72 -0.76 5.44
C THR A 78 1.39 0.61 5.50
N ALA A 79 1.83 1.04 6.69
CA ALA A 79 2.56 2.29 6.86
C ALA A 79 3.88 2.29 6.09
N LYS A 80 4.67 1.21 6.16
CA LYS A 80 5.91 1.10 5.38
C LYS A 80 5.67 1.23 3.89
N LEU A 81 4.71 0.50 3.33
CA LEU A 81 4.39 0.56 1.91
C LEU A 81 3.86 1.96 1.52
N ALA A 82 3.04 2.58 2.34
CA ALA A 82 2.56 3.94 2.13
C ALA A 82 3.69 4.96 2.09
N TYR A 83 4.66 4.84 3.01
CA TYR A 83 5.85 5.70 3.00
C TYR A 83 6.70 5.48 1.76
N MET A 84 6.87 4.22 1.34
CA MET A 84 7.62 3.93 0.11
C MET A 84 6.94 4.58 -1.10
N VAL A 85 5.61 4.50 -1.21
CA VAL A 85 4.85 5.09 -2.32
C VAL A 85 5.08 6.59 -2.43
N ILE A 86 4.92 7.34 -1.34
CA ILE A 86 5.17 8.80 -1.36
C ILE A 86 6.63 9.15 -1.58
N ALA A 87 7.57 8.33 -1.09
CA ALA A 87 8.99 8.56 -1.30
C ALA A 87 9.43 8.26 -2.74
N ALA A 88 8.80 7.30 -3.42
CA ALA A 88 9.10 6.93 -4.79
C ALA A 88 8.34 7.73 -5.85
N SER A 89 7.25 8.40 -5.48
CA SER A 89 6.43 9.26 -6.37
C SER A 89 7.21 10.42 -7.02
N ARG A 90 8.41 10.72 -6.50
CA ARG A 90 9.30 11.78 -6.98
C ARG A 90 10.57 11.21 -7.59
N ASP A 91 11.11 11.99 -8.52
CA ASP A 91 12.32 11.74 -9.31
C ASP A 91 13.35 10.87 -8.57
N ALA A 92 13.73 9.76 -9.22
CA ALA A 92 14.33 8.54 -8.65
C ALA A 92 15.64 8.73 -7.87
N TYR A 93 16.16 9.95 -7.79
CA TYR A 93 17.45 10.29 -7.21
C TYR A 93 17.39 10.89 -5.82
N GLN A 94 16.22 11.35 -5.33
CA GLN A 94 16.17 12.07 -4.04
C GLN A 94 15.29 11.44 -2.97
N PHE A 95 14.34 10.54 -3.29
CA PHE A 95 13.42 9.92 -2.31
C PHE A 95 12.93 10.89 -1.22
N THR A 96 12.61 12.13 -1.61
CA THR A 96 12.29 13.23 -0.69
C THR A 96 10.79 13.38 -0.56
N VAL A 97 10.29 13.10 0.64
CA VAL A 97 8.90 13.32 1.01
C VAL A 97 8.69 14.80 1.34
N ASN A 98 7.68 15.41 0.74
CA ASN A 98 7.32 16.81 0.98
C ASN A 98 6.39 16.97 2.19
N SER A 99 6.06 18.22 2.56
CA SER A 99 5.26 18.49 3.76
C SER A 99 3.82 17.97 3.70
N ASP A 100 3.22 17.86 2.52
CA ASP A 100 1.83 17.41 2.37
C ASP A 100 1.74 15.88 2.35
N GLU A 101 2.68 15.20 1.70
CA GLU A 101 2.86 13.74 1.80
C GLU A 101 3.18 13.32 3.23
N GLN A 102 4.06 14.06 3.92
CA GLN A 102 4.39 13.80 5.32
C GLN A 102 3.14 13.95 6.21
N LYS A 103 2.32 14.99 6.02
CA LYS A 103 1.06 15.13 6.75
C LYS A 103 0.09 13.99 6.47
N ALA A 104 -0.01 13.53 5.22
CA ALA A 104 -0.86 12.39 4.87
C ALA A 104 -0.36 11.10 5.55
N PHE A 105 0.95 10.90 5.59
CA PHE A 105 1.58 9.78 6.26
C PHE A 105 1.40 9.83 7.78
N ASP A 106 1.55 11.00 8.39
CA ASP A 106 1.35 11.18 9.82
C ASP A 106 -0.10 10.86 10.22
N ARG A 107 -1.08 11.34 9.43
CA ARG A 107 -2.50 11.01 9.62
C ARG A 107 -2.78 9.52 9.50
N LEU A 108 -2.21 8.86 8.48
CA LEU A 108 -2.32 7.41 8.33
C LEU A 108 -1.74 6.70 9.57
N CYS A 109 -0.55 7.10 10.03
CA CYS A 109 0.08 6.47 11.18
C CYS A 109 -0.67 6.73 12.50
N ASP A 110 -1.29 7.91 12.65
CA ASP A 110 -2.18 8.21 13.77
C ASP A 110 -3.36 7.23 13.81
N GLN A 111 -4.02 7.01 12.67
CA GLN A 111 -5.16 6.09 12.58
C GLN A 111 -4.76 4.62 12.75
N LEU A 112 -3.57 4.25 12.30
CA LEU A 112 -2.99 2.93 12.55
C LEU A 112 -2.52 2.75 14.01
N ALA A 113 -2.61 3.79 14.85
CA ALA A 113 -2.13 3.81 16.23
C ALA A 113 -0.64 3.43 16.35
N LEU A 114 0.19 3.87 15.40
CA LEU A 114 1.64 3.67 15.43
C LEU A 114 2.30 4.80 16.22
N ASP A 115 3.20 4.47 17.15
CA ASP A 115 3.97 5.47 17.88
C ASP A 115 5.07 6.12 17.00
N GLN A 116 5.61 7.25 17.46
CA GLN A 116 6.61 8.01 16.68
C GLN A 116 7.87 7.19 16.40
N ASN A 117 8.33 6.38 17.35
CA ASN A 117 9.53 5.56 17.17
C ASN A 117 9.31 4.54 16.04
N THR A 118 8.16 3.88 16.02
CA THR A 118 7.77 2.93 14.99
C THR A 118 7.65 3.62 13.63
N ARG A 119 7.10 4.85 13.57
CA ARG A 119 7.03 5.63 12.33
C ARG A 119 8.42 5.90 11.76
N ASP A 120 9.34 6.36 12.61
CA ASP A 120 10.69 6.71 12.21
C ASP A 120 11.47 5.46 11.75
N GLU A 121 11.31 4.33 12.45
CA GLU A 121 11.88 3.04 12.07
C GLU A 121 11.35 2.58 10.70
N LEU A 122 10.04 2.60 10.49
CA LEU A 122 9.42 2.18 9.22
C LEU A 122 9.81 3.08 8.06
N ALA A 123 9.94 4.40 8.29
CA ALA A 123 10.41 5.35 7.28
C ALA A 123 11.88 5.10 6.91
N ALA A 124 12.73 4.81 7.90
CA ALA A 124 14.12 4.47 7.67
C ALA A 124 14.26 3.14 6.91
N GLU A 125 13.50 2.12 7.31
CA GLU A 125 13.44 0.84 6.59
C GLU A 125 12.95 1.00 5.15
N ALA A 126 11.90 1.78 4.93
CA ALA A 126 11.35 2.06 3.61
C ALA A 126 12.41 2.71 2.70
N LYS A 127 13.12 3.73 3.19
CA LYS A 127 14.20 4.38 2.44
C LYS A 127 15.36 3.43 2.13
N ASN A 128 15.73 2.59 3.10
CA ASN A 128 16.80 1.61 2.89
C ASN A 128 16.40 0.59 1.81
N ASP A 129 15.18 0.05 1.90
CA ASP A 129 14.65 -0.90 0.91
C ASP A 129 14.56 -0.28 -0.50
N LEU A 130 14.15 1.00 -0.61
CA LEU A 130 14.15 1.75 -1.86
C LEU A 130 15.56 1.96 -2.43
N SER A 131 16.54 2.20 -1.57
CA SER A 131 17.94 2.41 -1.98
C SER A 131 18.64 1.12 -2.44
N GLU A 132 18.29 -0.02 -1.84
CA GLU A 132 18.84 -1.33 -2.22
C GLU A 132 18.15 -1.93 -3.45
N ARG A 133 16.88 -1.56 -3.69
CA ARG A 133 16.05 -2.06 -4.79
C ARG A 133 15.24 -0.91 -5.39
N PRO A 134 15.73 -0.26 -6.47
CA PRO A 134 15.02 0.87 -7.10
C PRO A 134 13.67 0.50 -7.76
N GLY A 135 13.18 -0.72 -7.61
CA GLY A 135 11.87 -1.17 -8.06
C GLY A 135 10.85 -1.28 -6.93
N LEU A 136 10.45 -0.17 -6.28
CA LEU A 136 9.31 -0.17 -5.34
C LEU A 136 8.12 -0.89 -5.95
N TRP A 137 7.84 -0.56 -7.20
CA TRP A 137 6.69 -1.07 -7.91
C TRP A 137 6.86 -2.54 -8.29
N GLU A 138 8.09 -3.03 -8.41
CA GLU A 138 8.37 -4.47 -8.48
C GLU A 138 8.13 -5.16 -7.13
N ILE A 139 8.44 -4.50 -6.01
CA ILE A 139 8.16 -5.00 -4.65
C ILE A 139 6.65 -5.06 -4.43
N LEU A 140 5.91 -4.01 -4.80
CA LEU A 140 4.45 -3.99 -4.72
C LEU A 140 3.85 -5.03 -5.67
N TYR A 141 4.27 -5.05 -6.93
CA TYR A 141 3.82 -6.06 -7.89
C TYR A 141 4.13 -7.47 -7.40
N SER A 142 5.30 -7.75 -6.82
CA SER A 142 5.66 -9.07 -6.28
C SER A 142 4.83 -9.43 -5.04
N ASN A 143 4.71 -8.53 -4.07
CA ASN A 143 3.92 -8.77 -2.86
C ASN A 143 2.45 -9.02 -3.20
N PHE A 144 1.85 -8.18 -4.03
CA PHE A 144 0.47 -8.34 -4.40
C PHE A 144 0.28 -9.49 -5.41
N SER A 145 1.14 -9.69 -6.41
CA SER A 145 1.00 -10.81 -7.37
C SER A 145 1.16 -12.20 -6.75
N SER A 146 2.06 -12.34 -5.76
CA SER A 146 2.24 -13.59 -5.03
C SER A 146 1.13 -13.82 -4.00
N GLN A 147 0.62 -12.77 -3.35
CA GLN A 147 -0.48 -12.87 -2.36
C GLN A 147 -1.86 -13.04 -3.00
N PHE A 148 -2.09 -12.48 -4.19
CA PHE A 148 -3.25 -12.75 -5.04
C PHE A 148 -3.30 -14.20 -5.56
N SER A 149 -2.18 -14.92 -5.49
CA SER A 149 -2.15 -16.36 -5.76
C SER A 149 -2.53 -17.19 -4.53
N MET A 150 -3.63 -16.87 -3.84
CA MET A 150 -4.30 -17.82 -2.94
C MET A 150 -5.82 -17.75 -3.07
N GLY A 151 -6.26 -18.29 -4.21
CA GLY A 151 -7.63 -18.75 -4.45
C GLY A 151 -7.73 -19.97 -5.37
N ASN A 152 -6.63 -20.55 -5.85
CA ASN A 152 -6.66 -21.89 -6.44
C ASN A 152 -6.57 -22.91 -5.31
N THR A 153 -7.71 -23.26 -4.73
CA THR A 153 -7.89 -24.62 -4.23
C THR A 153 -7.42 -25.58 -5.33
N PRO A 154 -6.52 -26.53 -5.06
CA PRO A 154 -6.17 -27.54 -6.04
C PRO A 154 -7.45 -28.29 -6.38
N GLY A 155 -7.90 -28.16 -7.63
CA GLY A 155 -8.94 -29.00 -8.17
C GLY A 155 -8.47 -30.45 -8.08
N ILE A 156 -9.05 -31.20 -7.16
CA ILE A 156 -9.01 -32.65 -7.20
C ILE A 156 -9.94 -33.06 -8.34
N PHE A 157 -9.33 -33.49 -9.45
CA PHE A 157 -9.94 -34.40 -10.43
C PHE A 157 -8.97 -35.56 -10.65
#